data_AF-A0A1I7UCN9-F1
#
_entry.id   AF-A0A1I7UCN9-F1
#
_cell.length_a   1.000
_cell.length_b   1.000
_cell.length_c   1.000
_cell.angle_alpha   90.00
_cell.angle_beta   90.00
_cell.angle_gamma   90.00
#
_symmetry.space_group_name_H-M   'P 1'
#
loop_
_entity.id
_entity.type
_entity.pdbx_description
1 polymer ?
#
loop_
_entity_poly.entity_id
_entity_poly.type
_entity_poly.pdbx_seq_one_letter_code
_entity_poly.pdbx_strand_id
1 'polypeptide(L)'
;MSSEESPGTRVETHDNRDIIGSGPTISSLKFPEFHMFDSNWKLKLTANWIEELNTHTVSMRLRHRRRSVDDIWNLDASIRLIIDEEWLKCDVSFESNFSNRKREISLPEIGLVSDKLEGSNVVCHLNLFMQINSSSGIQLRNLVDFSRPLPIFSDAVVRIGDVEFYVNRMVLSMASPVFLRAFTDAVENGKNYIELCNVSPKDFRRILNMIYPPHLPPKQWIKENDIKKQLEHIYHMLNIAKVLEIPTVFEVADKFLVKYGRSELGDTLLVAQTFGLRELMGSELSKIRSIGYLKKRREGIESLNCKTKAMILDHLLFST
;
A
#
# COMPACT_ATOMS: atom_id res chain seq x y z
N MET A 1 -33.66 -25.74 -8.09
CA MET A 1 -32.56 -25.27 -8.95
C MET A 1 -31.95 -24.07 -8.25
N SER A 2 -30.99 -24.37 -7.36
CA SER A 2 -30.22 -23.40 -6.59
C SER A 2 -29.15 -22.79 -7.48
N SER A 3 -29.11 -21.46 -7.54
CA SER A 3 -28.04 -20.69 -8.16
C SER A 3 -26.74 -20.95 -7.40
N GLU A 4 -25.86 -21.77 -7.98
CA GLU A 4 -24.50 -21.96 -7.51
C GLU A 4 -23.74 -20.63 -7.65
N GLU A 5 -23.38 -20.06 -6.51
CA GLU A 5 -22.51 -18.89 -6.40
C GLU A 5 -21.12 -19.23 -6.93
N SER A 6 -20.60 -18.41 -7.85
CA SER A 6 -19.24 -18.54 -8.37
C SER A 6 -18.21 -18.31 -7.25
N PRO A 7 -17.09 -19.06 -7.22
CA PRO A 7 -16.04 -18.89 -6.24
C PRO A 7 -15.19 -17.66 -6.61
N GLY A 8 -15.70 -16.49 -6.27
CA GLY A 8 -15.00 -15.22 -6.28
C GLY A 8 -14.79 -14.76 -4.85
N THR A 9 -13.54 -14.51 -4.48
CA THR A 9 -13.05 -14.01 -3.20
C THR A 9 -14.02 -13.06 -2.50
N ARG A 10 -14.84 -13.57 -1.56
CA ARG A 10 -15.49 -12.71 -0.57
C ARG A 10 -14.35 -12.10 0.24
N VAL A 11 -14.11 -10.80 0.08
CA VAL A 11 -13.29 -10.05 1.02
C VAL A 11 -14.04 -10.11 2.34
N GLU A 12 -13.57 -10.93 3.27
CA GLU A 12 -14.14 -11.00 4.61
C GLU A 12 -13.97 -9.61 5.25
N THR A 13 -15.06 -8.86 5.29
CA THR A 13 -15.12 -7.52 5.91
C THR A 13 -15.20 -7.62 7.44
N HIS A 14 -15.12 -8.82 7.99
CA HIS A 14 -15.15 -9.10 9.42
C HIS A 14 -14.12 -10.18 9.75
N ASP A 15 -13.50 -10.08 10.92
CA ASP A 15 -12.56 -11.07 11.46
C ASP A 15 -12.85 -11.21 12.96
N ASN A 16 -12.71 -12.42 13.48
CA ASN A 16 -12.93 -12.77 14.88
C ASN A 16 -11.68 -13.46 15.43
N ARG A 17 -11.20 -12.99 16.58
CA ARG A 17 -10.00 -13.52 17.24
C ARG A 17 -10.24 -13.81 18.70
N ASP A 18 -9.88 -15.02 19.10
CA ASP A 18 -9.66 -15.37 20.49
C ASP A 18 -8.22 -15.01 20.89
N ILE A 19 -8.10 -14.12 21.87
CA ILE A 19 -6.83 -13.60 22.35
C ILE A 19 -6.71 -13.97 23.82
N ILE A 20 -5.68 -14.76 24.13
CA ILE A 20 -5.44 -15.24 25.49
C ILE A 20 -4.28 -14.45 26.10
N GLY A 21 -4.58 -13.73 27.19
CA GLY A 21 -3.58 -13.06 28.00
C GLY A 21 -3.27 -13.89 29.26
N SER A 22 -2.00 -13.89 29.68
CA SER A 22 -1.61 -14.49 30.97
C SER A 22 -0.61 -13.62 31.72
N GLY A 23 -0.63 -13.73 33.05
CA GLY A 23 0.30 -13.02 33.93
C GLY A 23 0.11 -13.40 35.40
N PRO A 24 1.07 -13.07 36.27
CA PRO A 24 0.96 -13.36 37.70
C PRO A 24 -0.13 -12.53 38.40
N THR A 25 -0.54 -11.39 37.82
CA THR A 25 -1.58 -10.49 38.34
C THR A 25 -2.35 -9.85 37.18
N ILE A 26 -3.52 -9.25 37.45
CA ILE A 26 -4.28 -8.49 36.44
C ILE A 26 -3.43 -7.35 35.85
N SER A 27 -2.71 -6.62 36.70
CA SER A 27 -1.85 -5.51 36.29
C SER A 27 -0.65 -5.94 35.43
N SER A 28 -0.28 -7.22 35.46
CA SER A 28 0.83 -7.79 34.69
C SER A 28 0.41 -8.69 33.52
N LEU A 29 -0.89 -8.79 33.23
CA LEU A 29 -1.42 -9.52 32.08
C LEU A 29 -0.77 -9.05 30.78
N LYS A 30 -0.20 -10.00 30.04
CA LYS A 30 0.38 -9.75 28.71
C LYS A 30 -0.43 -10.50 27.66
N PHE A 31 -0.97 -9.74 26.71
CA PHE A 31 -1.57 -10.30 25.50
C PHE A 31 -0.53 -10.39 24.39
N PRO A 32 -0.51 -11.47 23.60
CA PRO A 32 0.32 -11.56 22.41
C PRO A 32 -0.09 -10.50 21.39
N GLU A 33 0.84 -10.13 20.51
CA GLU A 33 0.46 -9.39 19.31
C GLU A 33 -0.31 -10.31 18.37
N PHE A 34 -1.32 -9.76 17.72
CA PHE A 34 -2.15 -10.50 16.78
C PHE A 34 -2.28 -9.69 15.48
N HIS A 35 -2.56 -10.39 14.39
CA HIS A 35 -2.66 -9.78 13.07
C HIS A 35 -4.11 -9.78 12.59
N MET A 36 -4.63 -8.62 12.21
CA MET A 36 -5.94 -8.45 11.59
C MET A 36 -5.85 -7.32 10.57
N PHE A 37 -6.44 -7.54 9.39
CA PHE A 37 -6.61 -6.52 8.34
C PHE A 37 -5.31 -5.78 7.96
N ASP A 38 -4.23 -6.53 7.69
CA ASP A 38 -2.89 -6.02 7.32
C ASP A 38 -2.24 -5.10 8.38
N SER A 39 -2.68 -5.19 9.64
CA SER A 39 -2.00 -4.55 10.76
C SER A 39 -1.74 -5.54 11.89
N ASN A 40 -0.61 -5.35 12.56
CA ASN A 40 -0.40 -5.96 13.86
C ASN A 40 -1.09 -5.10 14.91
N TRP A 41 -1.73 -5.76 15.86
CA TRP A 41 -2.48 -5.15 16.95
C TRP A 41 -1.89 -5.60 18.27
N LYS A 42 -2.02 -4.73 19.26
CA LYS A 42 -1.62 -5.01 20.63
C LYS A 42 -2.72 -4.56 21.56
N LEU A 43 -3.13 -5.49 22.41
CA LEU A 43 -4.04 -5.23 23.52
C LEU A 43 -3.25 -5.02 24.81
N LYS A 44 -3.74 -4.15 25.68
CA LYS A 44 -3.25 -3.97 27.05
C LYS A 44 -4.43 -3.73 27.98
N LEU A 45 -4.47 -4.47 29.09
CA LEU A 45 -5.31 -4.17 30.24
C LEU A 45 -4.52 -3.38 31.28
N THR A 46 -5.19 -2.47 31.96
CA THR A 46 -4.65 -1.70 33.09
C THR A 46 -5.68 -1.72 34.20
N ALA A 47 -5.27 -2.14 35.40
CA ALA A 47 -6.10 -2.09 36.59
C ALA A 47 -5.58 -0.96 37.50
N ASN A 48 -6.47 -0.05 37.89
CA ASN A 48 -6.17 1.04 38.81
C ASN A 48 -6.97 0.83 40.10
N TRP A 49 -6.31 0.92 41.26
CA TRP A 49 -6.96 0.78 42.55
C TRP A 49 -7.80 2.02 42.88
N ILE A 50 -9.03 1.80 43.37
CA ILE A 50 -9.91 2.83 43.93
C ILE A 50 -10.10 2.54 45.42
N GLU A 51 -9.48 3.36 46.26
CA GLU A 51 -9.51 3.22 47.73
C GLU A 51 -10.95 3.27 48.29
N GLU A 52 -11.78 4.16 47.75
CA GLU A 52 -13.16 4.40 48.19
C GLU A 52 -14.09 3.19 48.01
N LEU A 53 -13.83 2.39 46.97
CA LEU A 53 -14.62 1.22 46.61
C LEU A 53 -13.94 -0.10 47.00
N ASN A 54 -12.70 -0.04 47.49
CA ASN A 54 -11.86 -1.21 47.76
C ASN A 54 -11.83 -2.20 46.58
N THR A 55 -11.75 -1.66 45.35
CA THR A 55 -11.78 -2.43 44.09
C THR A 55 -10.82 -1.85 43.07
N HIS A 56 -10.44 -2.68 42.10
CA HIS A 56 -9.71 -2.28 40.92
C HIS A 56 -10.66 -1.92 39.79
N THR A 57 -10.48 -0.74 39.19
CA THR A 57 -11.11 -0.38 37.93
C THR A 57 -10.23 -0.82 36.77
N VAL A 58 -10.77 -1.66 35.91
CA VAL A 58 -10.07 -2.18 34.74
C VAL A 58 -10.37 -1.30 33.54
N SER A 59 -9.33 -0.90 32.84
CA SER A 59 -9.39 -0.18 31.57
C SER A 59 -8.64 -0.96 30.51
N MET A 60 -9.05 -0.80 29.25
CA MET A 60 -8.47 -1.52 28.13
C MET A 60 -7.95 -0.58 27.07
N ARG A 61 -6.83 -0.94 26.44
CA ARG A 61 -6.25 -0.21 25.32
C ARG A 61 -6.02 -1.14 24.15
N LEU A 62 -6.56 -0.77 23.00
CA LEU A 62 -6.30 -1.42 21.73
C LEU A 62 -5.45 -0.49 20.87
N ARG A 63 -4.31 -0.97 20.40
CA ARG A 63 -3.35 -0.19 19.61
C ARG A 63 -2.92 -0.95 18.37
N HIS A 64 -3.00 -0.30 17.20
CA HIS A 64 -2.38 -0.82 16.00
C HIS A 64 -0.89 -0.43 15.93
N ARG A 65 -0.06 -1.32 15.38
CA ARG A 65 1.40 -1.18 15.26
C ARG A 65 1.86 -0.98 13.82
N ARG A 66 0.97 -0.56 12.92
CA ARG A 66 1.33 -0.22 11.54
C ARG A 66 2.36 0.92 11.55
N ARG A 67 3.51 0.68 10.90
CA ARG A 67 4.55 1.68 10.65
C ARG A 67 4.60 1.92 9.14
N SER A 68 3.66 2.70 8.63
CA SER A 68 3.71 3.21 7.25
C SER A 68 4.42 4.55 7.24
N VAL A 69 5.20 4.80 6.18
CA VAL A 69 5.82 6.12 5.93
C VAL A 69 4.75 7.14 5.48
N ASP A 70 3.65 6.63 4.92
CA ASP A 70 2.55 7.44 4.41
C ASP A 70 1.39 7.50 5.43
N ASP A 71 0.96 8.71 5.78
CA ASP A 71 -0.20 9.05 6.65
C ASP A 71 -1.57 8.71 6.02
N ILE A 72 -1.59 8.00 4.90
CA ILE A 72 -2.80 7.76 4.08
C ILE A 72 -3.59 6.56 4.60
N TRP A 73 -3.02 5.73 5.48
CA TRP A 73 -3.74 4.59 6.05
C TRP A 73 -4.80 5.04 7.04
N ASN A 74 -6.03 4.62 6.78
CA ASN A 74 -7.18 4.84 7.63
C ASN A 74 -8.07 3.59 7.64
N LEU A 75 -8.56 3.23 8.82
CA LEU A 75 -9.46 2.10 9.03
C LEU A 75 -10.61 2.54 9.92
N ASP A 76 -11.81 2.52 9.38
CA ASP A 76 -13.05 2.71 10.12
C ASP A 76 -13.68 1.35 10.38
N ALA A 77 -13.87 1.02 11.66
CA ALA A 77 -14.31 -0.30 12.07
C ALA A 77 -15.25 -0.26 13.27
N SER A 78 -16.25 -1.15 13.23
CA SER A 78 -17.08 -1.50 14.37
C SER A 78 -16.43 -2.67 15.10
N ILE A 79 -16.14 -2.50 16.39
CA ILE A 79 -15.42 -3.46 17.22
C ILE A 79 -16.31 -3.90 18.37
N ARG A 80 -16.36 -5.20 18.63
CA ARG A 80 -16.97 -5.79 19.82
C ARG A 80 -15.94 -6.62 20.58
N LEU A 81 -15.85 -6.37 21.88
CA LEU A 81 -14.92 -7.01 22.80
C LEU A 81 -15.72 -7.73 23.87
N ILE A 82 -15.52 -9.04 23.98
CA ILE A 82 -16.20 -9.89 24.95
C ILE A 82 -15.16 -10.57 25.84
N ILE A 83 -15.33 -10.42 27.15
CA ILE A 83 -14.62 -11.16 28.20
C ILE A 83 -15.72 -11.77 29.08
N ASP A 84 -15.71 -13.09 29.24
CA ASP A 84 -16.61 -13.80 30.15
C ASP A 84 -15.78 -14.62 31.14
N GLU A 85 -15.06 -13.90 32.00
CA GLU A 85 -14.30 -14.49 33.09
C GLU A 85 -15.10 -14.37 34.40
N GLU A 86 -14.87 -15.27 35.36
CA GLU A 86 -15.53 -15.20 36.67
C GLU A 86 -15.24 -13.87 37.39
N TRP A 87 -14.05 -13.32 37.18
CA TRP A 87 -13.57 -12.09 37.81
C TRP A 87 -13.79 -10.83 36.96
N LEU A 88 -14.13 -10.95 35.68
CA LEU A 88 -14.38 -9.82 34.79
C LEU A 88 -15.34 -10.23 33.67
N LYS A 89 -16.53 -9.63 33.67
CA LYS A 89 -17.50 -9.75 32.59
C LYS A 89 -17.62 -8.43 31.86
N CYS A 90 -17.36 -8.46 30.55
CA CYS A 90 -17.34 -7.29 29.70
C CYS A 90 -17.88 -7.68 28.32
N ASP A 91 -18.86 -6.92 27.82
CA ASP A 91 -19.32 -6.99 26.43
C ASP A 91 -19.51 -5.55 25.96
N VAL A 92 -18.50 -5.03 25.26
CA VAL A 92 -18.47 -3.63 24.83
C VAL A 92 -18.35 -3.58 23.32
N SER A 93 -19.27 -2.84 22.70
CA SER A 93 -19.25 -2.55 21.27
C SER A 93 -19.02 -1.06 21.05
N PHE A 94 -18.12 -0.70 20.14
CA PHE A 94 -17.79 0.67 19.82
C PHE A 94 -17.31 0.81 18.37
N GLU A 95 -17.50 2.00 17.80
CA GLU A 95 -16.96 2.35 16.50
C GLU A 95 -15.67 3.14 16.69
N SER A 96 -14.68 2.87 15.84
CA SER A 96 -13.42 3.57 15.91
C SER A 96 -12.76 3.76 14.56
N ASN A 97 -12.13 4.92 14.45
CA ASN A 97 -11.29 5.28 13.33
C ASN A 97 -9.82 5.20 13.73
N PHE A 98 -9.06 4.33 13.07
CA PHE A 98 -7.62 4.15 13.27
C PHE A 98 -6.84 4.74 12.10
N SER A 99 -5.78 5.48 12.41
CA SER A 99 -4.84 6.02 11.43
C SER A 99 -3.44 6.10 12.02
N ASN A 100 -2.44 6.38 11.19
CA ASN A 100 -1.07 6.60 11.69
C ASN A 100 -0.98 7.76 12.72
N ARG A 101 -1.96 8.66 12.76
CA ARG A 101 -2.08 9.73 13.76
C ARG A 101 -2.88 9.28 14.98
N LYS A 102 -3.93 8.49 14.78
CA LYS A 102 -4.81 7.95 15.83
C LYS A 102 -4.60 6.44 15.97
N ARG A 103 -3.51 6.07 16.66
CA ARG A 103 -3.06 4.67 16.70
C ARG A 103 -3.69 3.79 17.75
N GLU A 104 -4.31 4.40 18.75
CA GLU A 104 -4.83 3.70 19.90
C GLU A 104 -6.18 4.26 20.32
N ILE A 105 -6.99 3.37 20.86
CA ILE A 105 -8.21 3.69 21.59
C ILE A 105 -8.07 3.16 23.01
N SER A 106 -8.52 3.94 23.98
CA SER A 106 -8.61 3.55 25.38
C SER A 106 -10.08 3.49 25.76
N LEU A 107 -10.48 2.38 26.36
CA LEU A 107 -11.81 2.13 26.92
C LEU A 107 -11.64 2.19 28.44
N PRO A 108 -11.98 3.33 29.07
CA PRO A 108 -11.90 3.45 30.51
C PRO A 108 -13.01 2.63 31.16
N GLU A 109 -12.74 2.10 32.36
CA GLU A 109 -13.76 1.53 33.26
C GLU A 109 -14.63 0.41 32.66
N ILE A 110 -13.99 -0.54 31.98
CA ILE A 110 -14.68 -1.70 31.37
C ILE A 110 -15.21 -2.72 32.40
N GLY A 111 -14.84 -2.56 33.68
CA GLY A 111 -15.31 -3.40 34.77
C GLY A 111 -14.59 -3.13 36.08
N LEU A 112 -15.16 -3.64 37.16
CA LEU A 112 -14.62 -3.60 38.52
C LEU A 112 -14.19 -5.00 38.95
N VAL A 113 -13.04 -5.12 39.60
CA VAL A 113 -12.51 -6.39 40.10
C VAL A 113 -12.13 -6.26 41.57
N SER A 114 -12.55 -7.22 42.39
CA SER A 114 -12.18 -7.27 43.80
C SER A 114 -10.75 -7.78 44.02
N ASP A 115 -10.14 -7.41 45.14
CA ASP A 115 -8.72 -7.62 45.46
C ASP A 115 -8.26 -9.10 45.57
N LYS A 116 -9.19 -10.05 45.62
CA LYS A 116 -8.92 -11.47 45.97
C LYS A 116 -8.41 -12.35 44.82
N LEU A 117 -7.60 -11.82 43.90
CA LEU A 117 -6.91 -12.63 42.89
C LEU A 117 -5.46 -12.88 43.31
N GLU A 118 -5.28 -13.55 44.46
CA GLU A 118 -3.97 -14.01 44.94
C GLU A 118 -3.89 -15.53 44.81
N GLY A 119 -2.96 -16.03 43.97
CA GLY A 119 -2.51 -17.43 44.08
C GLY A 119 -2.32 -18.25 42.80
N SER A 120 -2.70 -17.76 41.61
CA SER A 120 -2.52 -18.52 40.37
C SER A 120 -2.39 -17.59 39.17
N ASN A 121 -1.56 -17.97 38.19
CA ASN A 121 -1.44 -17.22 36.93
C ASN A 121 -2.84 -16.86 36.41
N VAL A 122 -3.14 -15.57 36.37
CA VAL A 122 -4.41 -15.05 35.85
C VAL A 122 -4.37 -15.27 34.35
N VAL A 123 -5.38 -15.96 33.84
CA VAL A 123 -5.62 -16.12 32.41
C VAL A 123 -6.87 -15.30 32.07
N CYS A 124 -6.84 -14.63 30.92
CA CYS A 124 -7.95 -13.84 30.42
C CYS A 124 -8.20 -14.23 28.95
N HIS A 125 -9.37 -14.79 28.70
CA HIS A 125 -9.89 -15.08 27.37
C HIS A 125 -10.69 -13.88 26.88
N LEU A 126 -10.23 -13.29 25.78
CA LEU A 126 -10.88 -12.17 25.14
C LEU A 126 -11.25 -12.55 23.71
N ASN A 127 -12.53 -12.43 23.38
CA ASN A 127 -13.02 -12.56 22.03
C ASN A 127 -13.17 -11.16 21.41
N LEU A 128 -12.43 -10.90 20.34
CA LEU A 128 -12.44 -9.65 19.59
C LEU A 128 -13.10 -9.89 18.23
N PHE A 129 -14.26 -9.28 18.02
CA PHE A 129 -14.89 -9.17 16.72
C PHE A 129 -14.64 -7.78 16.15
N MET A 130 -14.17 -7.71 14.90
CA MET A 130 -13.97 -6.44 14.21
C MET A 130 -14.55 -6.53 12.80
N GLN A 131 -15.41 -5.56 12.47
CA GLN A 131 -16.00 -5.38 11.15
C GLN A 131 -15.50 -4.08 10.54
N ILE A 132 -14.97 -4.15 9.32
CA ILE A 132 -14.54 -2.99 8.54
C ILE A 132 -15.76 -2.34 7.91
N ASN A 133 -15.95 -1.06 8.23
CA ASN A 133 -16.94 -0.20 7.60
C ASN A 133 -16.33 0.46 6.35
N SER A 134 -15.11 0.97 6.47
CA SER A 134 -14.34 1.48 5.34
C SER A 134 -12.83 1.42 5.61
N SER A 135 -12.02 1.28 4.56
CA SER A 135 -10.56 1.32 4.70
C SER A 135 -9.91 2.04 3.51
N SER A 136 -8.78 2.68 3.77
CA SER A 136 -7.97 3.33 2.74
C SER A 136 -6.48 3.28 3.10
N GLY A 137 -5.61 3.41 2.10
CA GLY A 137 -4.16 3.40 2.31
C GLY A 137 -3.57 2.04 2.71
N ILE A 138 -4.23 0.92 2.36
CA ILE A 138 -3.66 -0.43 2.49
C ILE A 138 -2.36 -0.50 1.67
N GLN A 139 -1.26 -0.83 2.34
CA GLN A 139 0.06 -0.94 1.72
C GLN A 139 0.18 -2.31 1.07
N LEU A 140 0.16 -2.33 -0.25
CA LEU A 140 0.62 -3.48 -1.00
C LEU A 140 2.08 -3.78 -0.61
N ARG A 141 2.37 -5.02 -0.21
CA ARG A 141 3.74 -5.48 0.11
C ARG A 141 4.32 -6.20 -1.10
N ASN A 142 5.63 -6.04 -1.32
CA ASN A 142 6.36 -6.90 -2.25
C ASN A 142 6.35 -8.33 -1.68
N LEU A 143 5.67 -9.23 -2.37
CA LEU A 143 5.60 -10.64 -1.99
C LEU A 143 6.84 -11.41 -2.45
N VAL A 144 7.56 -10.89 -3.45
CA VAL A 144 8.66 -11.59 -4.11
C VAL A 144 10.00 -10.95 -3.74
N ASP A 145 10.93 -11.80 -3.30
CA ASP A 145 12.32 -11.44 -3.07
C ASP A 145 13.18 -11.99 -4.20
N PHE A 146 13.52 -11.13 -5.16
CA PHE A 146 14.29 -11.47 -6.36
C PHE A 146 15.78 -11.72 -6.11
N SER A 147 16.28 -11.51 -4.87
CA SER A 147 17.71 -11.69 -4.55
C SER A 147 18.11 -13.15 -4.36
N ARG A 148 17.14 -14.06 -4.26
CA ARG A 148 17.34 -15.48 -4.04
C ARG A 148 16.42 -16.31 -4.93
N PRO A 149 16.83 -17.53 -5.32
CA PRO A 149 15.97 -18.42 -6.07
C PRO A 149 14.75 -18.83 -5.24
N LEU A 150 13.56 -18.76 -5.84
CA LEU A 150 12.33 -19.30 -5.31
C LEU A 150 11.97 -20.56 -6.11
N PRO A 151 12.01 -21.78 -5.54
CA PRO A 151 11.94 -23.04 -6.30
C PRO A 151 10.76 -23.19 -7.27
N ILE A 152 9.63 -22.54 -6.99
CA ILE A 152 8.41 -22.63 -7.81
C ILE A 152 8.30 -21.44 -8.80
N PHE A 153 8.92 -20.31 -8.48
CA PHE A 153 8.67 -19.05 -9.17
C PHE A 153 9.87 -18.55 -10.00
N SER A 154 11.07 -19.04 -9.74
CA SER A 154 12.30 -18.60 -10.40
C SER A 154 12.81 -19.65 -11.39
N ASP A 155 12.63 -19.40 -12.68
CA ASP A 155 13.09 -20.26 -13.78
C ASP A 155 14.14 -19.57 -14.69
N ALA A 156 14.46 -18.30 -14.44
CA ALA A 156 15.54 -17.57 -15.10
C ALA A 156 16.29 -16.63 -14.16
N VAL A 157 17.47 -16.22 -14.63
CA VAL A 157 18.29 -15.18 -13.99
C VAL A 157 18.44 -13.99 -14.93
N VAL A 158 18.23 -12.78 -14.41
CA VAL A 158 18.59 -11.53 -15.08
C VAL A 158 19.81 -10.97 -14.38
N ARG A 159 20.91 -10.75 -15.11
CA ARG A 159 22.15 -10.19 -14.60
C ARG A 159 22.29 -8.72 -14.96
N ILE A 160 22.64 -7.90 -13.96
CA ILE A 160 22.88 -6.47 -14.11
C ILE A 160 24.15 -6.13 -13.34
N GLY A 161 25.27 -6.02 -14.05
CA GLY A 161 26.59 -5.98 -13.43
C GLY A 161 26.81 -7.26 -12.60
N ASP A 162 27.23 -7.09 -11.34
CA ASP A 162 27.47 -8.20 -10.41
C ASP A 162 26.21 -8.64 -9.64
N VAL A 163 25.04 -8.08 -9.96
CA VAL A 163 23.78 -8.40 -9.27
C VAL A 163 22.92 -9.33 -10.10
N GLU A 164 22.51 -10.44 -9.49
CA GLU A 164 21.59 -11.40 -10.07
C GLU A 164 20.16 -11.21 -9.55
N PHE A 165 19.19 -11.29 -10.45
CA PHE A 165 17.76 -11.28 -10.14
C PHE A 165 17.13 -12.59 -10.58
N TYR A 166 16.58 -13.34 -9.62
CA TYR A 166 15.90 -14.61 -9.86
C TYR A 166 14.43 -14.35 -10.18
N VAL A 167 14.01 -14.66 -11.40
CA VAL A 167 12.73 -14.24 -11.97
C VAL A 167 12.00 -15.38 -12.68
N ASN A 168 10.71 -15.16 -12.95
CA ASN A 168 9.89 -15.97 -13.84
C ASN A 168 9.95 -15.42 -15.29
N ARG A 169 10.38 -16.26 -16.25
CA ARG A 169 10.47 -15.93 -17.67
C ARG A 169 9.11 -15.53 -18.22
N MET A 170 8.10 -16.36 -17.99
CA MET A 170 6.76 -16.16 -18.56
C MET A 170 6.18 -14.81 -18.12
N VAL A 171 6.29 -14.46 -16.85
CA VAL A 171 5.80 -13.16 -16.33
C VAL A 171 6.49 -11.98 -17.02
N LEU A 172 7.83 -12.01 -17.14
CA LEU A 172 8.57 -10.93 -17.79
C LEU A 172 8.30 -10.87 -19.31
N SER A 173 8.21 -12.02 -19.98
CA SER A 173 7.91 -12.10 -21.41
C SER A 173 6.50 -11.59 -21.75
N MET A 174 5.51 -11.84 -20.87
CA MET A 174 4.18 -11.24 -21.03
C MET A 174 4.18 -9.73 -20.81
N ALA A 175 5.05 -9.24 -19.92
CA ALA A 175 5.15 -7.82 -19.61
C ALA A 175 5.95 -7.02 -20.65
N SER A 176 6.82 -7.66 -21.42
CA SER A 176 7.68 -7.00 -22.39
C SER A 176 8.09 -7.93 -23.54
N PRO A 177 7.90 -7.51 -24.80
CA PRO A 177 8.41 -8.24 -25.96
C PRO A 177 9.95 -8.26 -26.01
N VAL A 178 10.62 -7.28 -25.39
CA VAL A 178 12.09 -7.27 -25.26
C VAL A 178 12.54 -8.45 -24.40
N PHE A 179 11.88 -8.72 -23.28
CA PHE A 179 12.18 -9.90 -22.46
C PHE A 179 11.81 -11.20 -23.15
N LEU A 180 10.69 -11.26 -23.88
CA LEU A 180 10.34 -12.43 -24.68
C LEU A 180 11.45 -12.81 -25.67
N ARG A 181 11.93 -11.84 -26.45
CA ARG A 181 13.04 -12.06 -27.39
C ARG A 181 14.32 -12.46 -26.68
N ALA A 182 14.72 -11.71 -25.64
CA ALA A 182 15.96 -11.98 -24.91
C ALA A 182 15.98 -13.38 -24.27
N PHE A 183 14.86 -13.84 -23.69
CA PHE A 183 14.78 -15.20 -23.13
C PHE A 183 14.74 -16.27 -24.21
N THR A 184 14.12 -16.01 -25.36
CA THR A 184 14.13 -16.93 -26.51
C THR A 184 15.56 -17.11 -27.02
N ASP A 185 16.26 -16.02 -27.28
CA ASP A 185 17.66 -16.02 -27.72
C ASP A 185 18.56 -16.73 -26.68
N ALA A 186 18.33 -16.52 -25.38
CA ALA A 186 19.09 -17.20 -24.34
C ALA A 186 18.88 -18.72 -24.37
N VAL A 187 17.64 -19.18 -24.52
CA VAL A 187 17.30 -20.61 -24.60
C VAL A 187 17.93 -21.26 -25.83
N GLU A 188 17.86 -20.60 -26.99
CA GLU A 188 18.48 -21.08 -28.23
C GLU A 188 20.00 -21.24 -28.10
N ASN A 189 20.64 -20.36 -27.32
CA ASN A 189 22.07 -20.40 -27.04
C ASN A 189 22.44 -21.27 -25.81
N GLY A 190 21.49 -22.04 -25.26
CA GLY A 190 21.72 -22.90 -24.09
C GLY A 190 22.01 -22.16 -22.78
N LYS A 191 21.67 -20.87 -22.69
CA LYS A 191 21.82 -20.03 -21.48
C LYS A 191 20.52 -20.01 -20.68
N ASN A 192 20.65 -20.02 -19.36
CA ASN A 192 19.53 -19.85 -18.42
C ASN A 192 19.43 -18.42 -17.85
N TYR A 193 20.24 -17.50 -18.39
CA TYR A 193 20.32 -16.12 -17.94
C TYR A 193 20.34 -15.14 -19.10
N ILE A 194 19.91 -13.91 -18.83
CA ILE A 194 20.07 -12.76 -19.74
C ILE A 194 20.87 -11.65 -19.04
N GLU A 195 21.64 -10.90 -19.82
CA GLU A 195 22.38 -9.73 -19.34
C GLU A 195 21.67 -8.45 -19.80
N LEU A 196 21.44 -7.55 -18.86
CA LEU A 196 20.78 -6.28 -19.10
C LEU A 196 21.78 -5.14 -18.94
N CYS A 197 22.11 -4.49 -20.06
CA CYS A 197 22.94 -3.29 -20.08
C CYS A 197 22.08 -2.03 -19.95
N ASN A 198 22.64 -0.96 -19.38
CA ASN A 198 22.03 0.38 -19.29
C ASN A 198 20.84 0.54 -18.32
N VAL A 199 20.65 -0.38 -17.37
CA VAL A 199 19.69 -0.23 -16.27
C VAL A 199 20.42 -0.47 -14.96
N SER A 200 20.21 0.39 -13.95
CA SER A 200 20.82 0.17 -12.63
C SER A 200 20.09 -0.98 -11.90
N PRO A 201 20.76 -1.78 -11.05
CA PRO A 201 20.10 -2.83 -10.27
C PRO A 201 18.92 -2.30 -9.43
N LYS A 202 19.05 -1.07 -8.90
CA LYS A 202 18.00 -0.41 -8.12
C LYS A 202 16.77 -0.09 -8.97
N ASP A 203 16.96 0.40 -10.19
CA ASP A 203 15.86 0.74 -11.08
C ASP A 203 15.21 -0.52 -11.65
N PHE A 204 16.00 -1.54 -11.97
CA PHE A 204 15.44 -2.82 -12.40
C PHE A 204 14.59 -3.46 -11.30
N ARG A 205 15.01 -3.41 -10.04
CA ARG A 205 14.17 -3.88 -8.92
C ARG A 205 12.84 -3.13 -8.83
N ARG A 206 12.81 -1.83 -9.17
CA ARG A 206 11.55 -1.05 -9.23
C ARG A 206 10.66 -1.53 -10.39
N ILE A 207 11.23 -1.77 -11.56
CA ILE A 207 10.53 -2.39 -12.71
C ILE A 207 9.93 -3.74 -12.32
N LEU A 208 10.68 -4.61 -11.64
CA LEU A 208 10.15 -5.90 -11.19
C LEU A 208 8.95 -5.75 -10.26
N ASN A 209 8.95 -4.77 -9.35
CA ASN A 209 7.80 -4.51 -8.47
C ASN A 209 6.59 -3.90 -9.21
N MET A 210 6.78 -3.36 -10.41
CA MET A 210 5.70 -2.92 -11.30
C MET A 210 5.09 -4.11 -12.06
N ILE A 211 5.94 -5.02 -12.53
CA ILE A 211 5.53 -6.16 -13.33
C ILE A 211 4.90 -7.26 -12.48
N TYR A 212 5.46 -7.55 -11.30
CA TYR A 212 4.98 -8.64 -10.46
C TYR A 212 3.81 -8.20 -9.57
N PRO A 213 2.79 -9.07 -9.37
CA PRO A 213 1.74 -8.84 -8.39
C PRO A 213 2.30 -8.58 -6.98
N PRO A 214 1.70 -7.64 -6.23
CA PRO A 214 0.43 -6.97 -6.51
C PRO A 214 0.51 -5.68 -7.36
N HIS A 215 1.52 -5.52 -8.23
CA HIS A 215 1.72 -4.32 -9.06
C HIS A 215 1.72 -3.06 -8.20
N LEU A 216 2.85 -2.80 -7.52
CA LEU A 216 2.91 -1.67 -6.59
C LEU A 216 2.58 -0.34 -7.31
N PRO A 217 2.02 0.68 -6.64
CA PRO A 217 1.86 2.00 -7.24
C PRO A 217 3.14 2.86 -7.09
N PRO A 218 3.31 3.94 -7.89
CA PRO A 218 4.52 4.76 -7.87
C PRO A 218 4.86 5.44 -6.56
N LYS A 219 3.84 5.69 -5.75
CA LYS A 219 3.98 6.20 -4.39
C LYS A 219 4.87 5.33 -3.50
N GLN A 220 4.94 4.03 -3.76
CA GLN A 220 5.78 3.11 -3.00
C GLN A 220 7.22 3.02 -3.55
N TRP A 221 7.49 3.63 -4.72
CA TRP A 221 8.82 3.60 -5.38
C TRP A 221 9.61 4.88 -5.16
N ILE A 222 8.91 6.00 -4.98
CA ILE A 222 9.48 7.34 -4.86
C ILE A 222 9.26 7.81 -3.43
N LYS A 223 10.21 7.48 -2.54
CA LYS A 223 10.32 8.05 -1.19
C LYS A 223 10.92 9.45 -1.23
N GLU A 224 10.49 10.26 -2.19
CA GLU A 224 10.95 11.63 -2.38
C GLU A 224 9.75 12.55 -2.20
N ASN A 225 9.90 13.51 -1.29
CA ASN A 225 8.86 14.46 -0.92
C ASN A 225 8.94 15.73 -1.77
N ASP A 226 10.10 15.97 -2.41
CA ASP A 226 10.27 17.07 -3.36
C ASP A 226 9.54 16.76 -4.69
N ILE A 227 8.67 17.67 -5.10
CA ILE A 227 7.81 17.52 -6.28
C ILE A 227 8.62 17.46 -7.58
N LYS A 228 9.71 18.24 -7.70
CA LYS A 228 10.53 18.27 -8.91
C LYS A 228 11.31 16.98 -9.06
N LYS A 229 11.98 16.55 -7.99
CA LYS A 229 12.71 15.27 -7.97
C LYS A 229 11.78 14.08 -8.15
N GLN A 230 10.56 14.14 -7.62
CA GLN A 230 9.56 13.10 -7.87
C GLN A 230 9.25 12.98 -9.37
N LEU A 231 9.07 14.10 -10.08
CA LEU A 231 8.82 14.09 -11.51
C LEU A 231 10.03 13.58 -12.30
N GLU A 232 11.25 13.97 -11.93
CA GLU A 232 12.50 13.45 -12.52
C GLU A 232 12.62 11.92 -12.37
N HIS A 233 12.29 11.40 -11.19
CA HIS A 233 12.26 9.95 -10.96
C HIS A 233 11.23 9.24 -11.84
N ILE A 234 10.03 9.81 -12.00
CA ILE A 234 9.00 9.25 -12.89
C ILE A 234 9.49 9.28 -14.34
N TYR A 235 10.06 10.39 -14.78
CA TYR A 235 10.62 10.54 -16.12
C TYR A 235 11.70 9.49 -16.41
N HIS A 236 12.63 9.29 -15.47
CA HIS A 236 13.66 8.26 -15.56
C HIS A 236 13.08 6.85 -15.69
N MET A 237 12.08 6.51 -14.86
CA MET A 237 11.43 5.19 -14.93
C MET A 237 10.68 4.98 -16.25
N LEU A 238 10.01 6.02 -16.77
CA LEU A 238 9.32 5.96 -18.05
C LEU A 238 10.29 5.77 -19.23
N ASN A 239 11.49 6.37 -19.18
CA ASN A 239 12.53 6.11 -20.18
C ASN A 239 12.99 4.67 -20.16
N ILE A 240 13.24 4.09 -18.99
CA ILE A 240 13.60 2.68 -18.87
C ILE A 240 12.48 1.79 -19.41
N ALA A 241 11.23 2.06 -19.02
CA ALA A 241 10.07 1.32 -19.51
C ALA A 241 9.88 1.44 -21.03
N LYS A 242 10.23 2.58 -21.62
CA LYS A 242 10.22 2.78 -23.09
C LYS A 242 11.26 1.92 -23.78
N VAL A 243 12.49 1.88 -23.24
CA VAL A 243 13.59 1.06 -23.80
C VAL A 243 13.28 -0.43 -23.66
N LEU A 244 12.70 -0.84 -22.53
CA LEU A 244 12.31 -2.22 -22.28
C LEU A 244 10.93 -2.58 -22.83
N GLU A 245 10.24 -1.65 -23.48
CA GLU A 245 8.87 -1.82 -24.00
C GLU A 245 7.91 -2.45 -22.98
N ILE A 246 7.75 -1.84 -21.80
CA ILE A 246 6.87 -2.34 -20.73
C ILE A 246 5.62 -1.44 -20.62
N PRO A 247 4.49 -1.78 -21.26
CA PRO A 247 3.31 -0.91 -21.34
C PRO A 247 2.68 -0.58 -19.99
N THR A 248 2.67 -1.56 -19.07
CA THR A 248 2.04 -1.43 -17.75
C THR A 248 2.63 -0.30 -16.91
N VAL A 249 3.91 0.03 -17.09
CA VAL A 249 4.55 1.15 -16.38
C VAL A 249 3.95 2.49 -16.79
N PHE A 250 3.59 2.65 -18.07
CA PHE A 250 2.95 3.87 -18.57
C PHE A 250 1.55 4.04 -17.97
N GLU A 251 0.74 2.98 -17.96
CA GLU A 251 -0.61 3.02 -17.38
C GLU A 251 -0.59 3.38 -15.90
N VAL A 252 0.34 2.78 -15.15
CA VAL A 252 0.47 3.03 -13.71
C VAL A 252 0.99 4.44 -13.43
N ALA A 253 1.92 4.95 -14.24
CA ALA A 253 2.39 6.33 -14.14
C ALA A 253 1.30 7.35 -14.52
N ASP A 254 0.51 7.08 -15.58
CA ASP A 254 -0.57 7.94 -16.06
C ASP A 254 -1.60 8.19 -14.94
N LYS A 255 -2.16 7.09 -14.39
CA LYS A 255 -3.12 7.13 -13.28
C LYS A 255 -2.55 7.80 -12.03
N PHE A 256 -1.28 7.58 -11.73
CA PHE A 256 -0.63 8.16 -10.57
C PHE A 256 -0.48 9.67 -10.68
N LEU A 257 0.01 10.15 -11.83
CA LEU A 257 0.21 11.57 -12.09
C LEU A 257 -1.12 12.33 -12.10
N VAL A 258 -2.19 11.74 -12.67
CA VAL A 258 -3.54 12.33 -12.60
C VAL A 258 -4.01 12.50 -11.16
N LYS A 259 -3.82 11.47 -10.32
CA LYS A 259 -4.38 11.45 -8.96
C LYS A 259 -3.55 12.22 -7.93
N TYR A 260 -2.22 12.21 -8.10
CA TYR A 260 -1.29 12.69 -7.08
C TYR A 260 -0.24 13.67 -7.60
N GLY A 261 -0.16 13.90 -8.91
CA GLY A 261 0.75 14.87 -9.51
C GLY A 261 0.48 16.28 -8.98
N ARG A 262 1.54 16.95 -8.52
CA ARG A 262 1.51 18.33 -8.03
C ARG A 262 2.53 19.22 -8.76
N SER A 263 2.92 18.83 -9.96
CA SER A 263 3.96 19.50 -10.76
C SER A 263 3.39 20.67 -11.56
N GLU A 264 4.28 21.49 -12.13
CA GLU A 264 3.87 22.58 -13.01
C GLU A 264 3.23 22.04 -14.29
N LEU A 265 2.28 22.80 -14.83
CA LEU A 265 1.50 22.43 -16.02
C LEU A 265 2.42 22.09 -17.21
N GLY A 266 3.43 22.93 -17.46
CA GLY A 266 4.35 22.77 -18.59
C GLY A 266 5.11 21.45 -18.52
N ASP A 267 5.73 21.17 -17.38
CA ASP A 267 6.48 19.93 -17.15
C ASP A 267 5.57 18.70 -17.28
N THR A 268 4.37 18.77 -16.68
CA THR A 268 3.41 17.65 -16.70
C THR A 268 2.92 17.36 -18.12
N LEU A 269 2.61 18.41 -18.90
CA LEU A 269 2.25 18.29 -20.31
C LEU A 269 3.41 17.76 -21.16
N LEU A 270 4.65 18.16 -20.85
CA LEU A 270 5.84 17.67 -21.55
C LEU A 270 6.04 16.17 -21.31
N VAL A 271 5.88 15.70 -20.08
CA VAL A 271 5.92 14.27 -19.74
C VAL A 271 4.80 13.51 -20.47
N ALA A 272 3.56 14.01 -20.39
CA ALA A 272 2.41 13.41 -21.04
C ALA A 272 2.59 13.30 -22.57
N GLN A 273 3.11 14.36 -23.20
CA GLN A 273 3.45 14.37 -24.62
C GLN A 273 4.55 13.37 -24.96
N THR A 274 5.63 13.33 -24.17
CA THR A 274 6.84 12.55 -24.45
C THR A 274 6.56 11.05 -24.42
N PHE A 275 5.72 10.60 -23.50
CA PHE A 275 5.41 9.19 -23.28
C PHE A 275 3.99 8.78 -23.70
N GLY A 276 3.19 9.71 -24.22
CA GLY A 276 1.83 9.43 -24.69
C GLY A 276 0.83 9.12 -23.58
N LEU A 277 0.98 9.73 -22.40
CA LEU A 277 0.08 9.54 -21.24
C LEU A 277 -1.24 10.30 -21.48
N ARG A 278 -2.29 9.57 -21.86
CA ARG A 278 -3.53 10.16 -22.40
C ARG A 278 -4.43 10.68 -21.28
N GLU A 279 -4.54 9.96 -20.17
CA GLU A 279 -5.39 10.39 -19.06
C GLU A 279 -4.84 11.68 -18.43
N LEU A 280 -3.51 11.74 -18.24
CA LEU A 280 -2.80 12.91 -17.77
C LEU A 280 -2.94 14.08 -18.73
N MET A 281 -2.75 13.86 -20.04
CA MET A 281 -2.96 14.89 -21.05
C MET A 281 -4.37 15.48 -20.96
N GLY A 282 -5.40 14.63 -20.92
CA GLY A 282 -6.79 15.07 -20.79
C GLY A 282 -7.06 15.83 -19.49
N SER A 283 -6.53 15.33 -18.37
CA SER A 283 -6.67 15.97 -17.06
C SER A 283 -6.04 17.36 -17.03
N GLU A 284 -4.83 17.53 -17.55
CA GLU A 284 -4.16 18.83 -17.61
C GLU A 284 -4.83 19.80 -18.57
N LEU A 285 -5.30 19.33 -19.74
CA LEU A 285 -6.06 20.16 -20.68
C LEU A 285 -7.34 20.71 -20.04
N SER A 286 -8.07 19.89 -19.27
CA SER A 286 -9.30 20.31 -18.59
C SER A 286 -9.10 21.46 -17.58
N LYS A 287 -7.87 21.62 -17.06
CA LYS A 287 -7.51 22.71 -16.14
C LYS A 287 -7.29 24.04 -16.88
N ILE A 288 -7.07 24.00 -18.20
CA ILE A 288 -6.82 25.18 -19.03
C ILE A 288 -8.16 25.80 -19.44
N ARG A 289 -8.58 26.83 -18.68
CA ARG A 289 -9.89 27.50 -18.91
C ARG A 289 -9.81 28.78 -19.75
N SER A 290 -8.63 29.37 -19.91
CA SER A 290 -8.49 30.64 -20.63
C SER A 290 -7.10 30.90 -21.17
N ILE A 291 -7.01 31.74 -22.19
CA ILE A 291 -5.74 32.21 -22.76
C ILE A 291 -4.91 32.98 -21.71
N GLY A 292 -5.56 33.71 -20.81
CA GLY A 292 -4.89 34.42 -19.72
C GLY A 292 -4.14 33.48 -18.77
N TYR A 293 -4.69 32.28 -18.52
CA TYR A 293 -4.04 31.23 -17.73
C TYR A 293 -2.78 30.68 -18.41
N LEU A 294 -2.80 30.52 -19.74
CA LEU A 294 -1.64 30.07 -20.52
C LEU A 294 -0.52 31.12 -20.58
N LYS A 295 -0.87 32.40 -20.80
CA LYS A 295 0.11 33.50 -20.86
C LYS A 295 0.97 33.58 -19.59
N LYS A 296 0.39 33.29 -18.42
CA LYS A 296 1.12 33.26 -17.14
C LYS A 296 2.11 32.10 -17.01
N ARG A 297 1.98 31.05 -17.83
CA ARG A 297 2.83 29.83 -17.80
C ARG A 297 3.53 29.59 -19.14
N ARG A 298 3.77 30.65 -19.90
CA ARG A 298 4.27 30.60 -21.27
C ARG A 298 5.59 29.83 -21.39
N GLU A 299 6.53 30.07 -20.49
CA GLU A 299 7.86 29.45 -20.50
C GLU A 299 7.78 27.91 -20.49
N GLY A 300 6.89 27.33 -19.68
CA GLY A 300 6.68 25.88 -19.63
C GLY A 300 5.92 25.30 -20.83
N ILE A 301 5.26 26.13 -21.64
CA ILE A 301 4.49 25.71 -22.83
C ILE A 301 5.35 25.81 -24.10
N GLU A 302 6.39 26.64 -24.09
CA GLU A 302 7.26 26.83 -25.26
C GLU A 302 7.98 25.54 -25.68
N SER A 303 8.33 24.68 -24.73
CA SER A 303 8.97 23.38 -24.95
C SER A 303 8.06 22.32 -25.59
N LEU A 304 6.74 22.54 -25.63
CA LEU A 304 5.78 21.59 -26.20
C LEU A 304 5.85 21.58 -27.73
N ASN A 305 5.55 20.43 -28.34
CA ASN A 305 5.53 20.29 -29.79
C ASN A 305 4.30 20.97 -30.41
N CYS A 306 4.31 21.17 -31.73
CA CYS A 306 3.24 21.85 -32.44
C CYS A 306 1.87 21.14 -32.31
N LYS A 307 1.87 19.81 -32.26
CA LYS A 307 0.64 19.01 -32.12
C LYS A 307 -0.04 19.26 -30.77
N THR A 308 0.71 19.26 -29.68
CA THR A 308 0.20 19.52 -28.34
C THR A 308 -0.26 20.97 -28.20
N LYS A 309 0.49 21.93 -28.77
CA LYS A 309 0.07 23.34 -28.83
C LYS A 309 -1.25 23.52 -29.59
N ALA A 310 -1.42 22.80 -30.71
CA ALA A 310 -2.68 22.79 -31.45
C ALA A 310 -3.82 22.17 -30.63
N MET A 311 -3.59 21.05 -29.93
CA MET A 311 -4.60 20.44 -29.04
C MET A 311 -5.04 21.38 -27.91
N ILE A 312 -4.11 22.16 -27.33
CA ILE A 312 -4.44 23.17 -26.30
C ILE A 312 -5.34 24.26 -26.89
N LEU A 313 -5.03 24.75 -28.09
CA LEU A 313 -5.84 25.76 -28.78
C LEU A 313 -7.22 25.22 -29.16
N ASP A 314 -7.28 24.01 -29.70
CA ASP A 314 -8.52 23.32 -30.06
C ASP A 314 -9.44 23.16 -28.83
N HIS A 315 -8.88 22.70 -27.70
CA HIS A 315 -9.60 22.62 -26.44
C HIS A 315 -10.15 23.98 -26.00
N LEU A 316 -9.38 25.06 -26.12
CA LEU A 316 -9.84 26.41 -25.77
C LEU A 316 -10.94 26.95 -26.71
N LEU A 317 -10.97 26.51 -27.97
CA LEU A 317 -11.94 26.97 -28.96
C LEU A 317 -13.27 26.22 -28.90
N PHE A 318 -13.24 24.94 -28.52
CA PHE A 318 -14.40 24.05 -28.67
C PHE A 318 -14.85 23.34 -27.39
N SER A 319 -14.10 23.45 -26.28
CA SER A 319 -14.45 22.79 -25.01
C SER A 319 -15.04 23.74 -23.95
N THR A 320 -15.41 24.95 -24.34
CA THR A 320 -16.19 25.91 -23.51
C THR A 320 -17.67 25.60 -23.50
#